data_AF-A0AAD9GN72-F1
#
_entry.id   AF-A0AAD9GN72-F1
#
_cell.length_a   1.000
_cell.length_b   1.000
_cell.length_c   1.000
_cell.angle_alpha   90.00
_cell.angle_beta   90.00
_cell.angle_gamma   90.00
#
_symmetry.space_group_name_H-M   'P 1'
#
loop_
_entity.id
_entity.type
_entity.pdbx_description
1 polymer ?
#
loop_
_entity_poly.entity_id
_entity_poly.type
_entity_poly.pdbx_seq_one_letter_code
_entity_poly.pdbx_strand_id
1 'polypeptide(L)'
;MGSSISKAIHHKTFVTNANNVKKVEEPSMLSQSPIDIIEDPETEVVTLSSDETALQLGSAQAEIQLVHGGANFQVNWSNHEQNVLTLNGKKYYTVQFHFHAPST
;
A
#
# COMPACT_ATOMS: atom_id res chain seq x y z
N MET A 1 16.03 28.01 -30.80
CA MET A 1 17.18 27.15 -30.43
C MET A 1 16.67 26.12 -29.44
N GLY A 2 16.28 24.94 -29.93
CA GLY A 2 15.79 23.83 -29.10
C GLY A 2 16.95 22.94 -28.70
N SER A 3 17.14 22.71 -27.41
CA SER A 3 18.13 21.77 -26.87
C SER A 3 17.40 20.55 -26.33
N SER A 4 17.34 19.49 -27.13
CA SER A 4 16.93 18.17 -26.69
C SER A 4 18.16 17.46 -26.11
N ILE A 5 18.15 17.18 -24.80
CA ILE A 5 19.21 16.43 -24.13
C ILE A 5 18.65 15.07 -23.75
N SER A 6 18.88 14.08 -24.61
CA SER A 6 18.71 12.67 -24.28
C SER A 6 19.85 12.26 -23.35
N LYS A 7 19.56 11.89 -22.10
CA LYS A 7 20.50 11.17 -21.23
C LYS A 7 20.06 9.72 -21.11
N ALA A 8 20.71 8.86 -21.90
CA ALA A 8 20.78 7.43 -21.64
C ALA A 8 21.65 7.20 -20.39
N ILE A 9 21.20 6.35 -19.46
CA ILE A 9 22.07 5.78 -18.42
C ILE A 9 22.03 4.27 -18.56
N HIS A 10 23.22 3.73 -18.82
CA HIS A 10 23.55 2.34 -19.02
C HIS A 10 23.88 1.62 -17.70
N HIS A 11 23.41 0.37 -17.64
CA HIS A 11 23.94 -0.81 -16.91
C HIS A 11 24.04 -0.80 -15.38
N LYS A 12 23.44 -1.84 -14.78
CA LYS A 12 24.22 -2.96 -14.19
C LYS A 12 23.37 -4.23 -14.10
N THR A 13 23.65 -5.16 -14.99
CA THR A 13 23.21 -6.55 -14.93
C THR A 13 23.89 -7.21 -13.74
N PHE A 14 23.13 -7.67 -12.75
CA PHE A 14 23.62 -8.59 -11.73
C PHE A 14 23.38 -10.01 -12.24
N VAL A 15 24.46 -10.72 -12.57
CA VAL A 15 24.44 -12.18 -12.71
C VAL A 15 24.73 -12.75 -11.32
N THR A 16 23.76 -13.42 -10.73
CA THR A 16 23.96 -14.30 -9.57
C THR A 16 23.62 -15.73 -9.96
N ASN A 17 24.49 -16.64 -9.53
CA ASN A 17 24.52 -18.06 -9.88
C ASN A 17 23.17 -18.76 -9.73
N ALA A 18 22.87 -19.58 -10.74
CA ALA A 18 21.86 -20.62 -10.68
C ALA A 18 22.21 -21.61 -9.56
N ASN A 19 21.35 -21.70 -8.55
CA ASN A 19 20.85 -22.93 -7.93
C ASN A 19 20.00 -22.55 -6.71
N ASN A 20 18.72 -22.94 -6.73
CA ASN A 20 17.63 -22.58 -5.80
C ASN A 20 16.97 -21.20 -6.02
N VAL A 21 16.40 -21.00 -7.20
CA VAL A 21 15.22 -20.13 -7.30
C VAL A 21 14.02 -20.97 -6.87
N LYS A 22 13.57 -20.84 -5.62
CA LYS A 22 12.17 -21.15 -5.29
C LYS A 22 11.35 -20.38 -6.31
N LYS A 23 10.62 -21.06 -7.19
CA LYS A 23 9.63 -20.43 -8.06
C LYS A 23 8.69 -19.68 -7.12
N VAL A 24 8.85 -18.36 -7.07
CA VAL A 24 7.88 -17.49 -6.40
C VAL A 24 6.60 -17.73 -7.18
N GLU A 25 5.61 -18.36 -6.56
CA GLU A 25 4.28 -18.44 -7.15
C GLU A 25 3.84 -17.00 -7.41
N GLU A 26 3.66 -16.67 -8.69
CA GLU A 26 3.09 -15.38 -9.04
C GLU A 26 1.70 -15.30 -8.40
N PRO A 27 1.38 -14.20 -7.69
CA PRO A 27 0.07 -14.03 -7.10
C PRO A 27 -0.98 -14.19 -8.21
N SER A 28 -1.97 -15.06 -7.99
CA SER A 28 -3.06 -15.19 -8.95
C SER A 28 -3.81 -13.86 -9.04
N MET A 29 -4.19 -13.45 -10.24
CA MET A 29 -5.01 -12.25 -10.46
C MET A 29 -6.48 -12.44 -10.00
N LEU A 30 -6.76 -13.49 -9.22
CA LEU A 30 -8.10 -13.81 -8.72
C LEU A 30 -8.48 -13.02 -7.46
N SER A 31 -7.52 -12.36 -6.81
CA SER A 31 -7.75 -11.56 -5.60
C SER A 31 -7.35 -10.11 -5.85
N GLN A 32 -8.27 -9.34 -6.44
CA GLN A 32 -8.09 -7.93 -6.74
C GLN A 32 -9.08 -7.08 -5.93
N SER A 33 -8.75 -5.80 -5.78
CA SER A 33 -9.65 -4.76 -5.26
C SER A 33 -9.88 -3.71 -6.36
N PRO A 34 -11.00 -2.98 -6.34
CA PRO A 34 -12.09 -2.99 -5.36
C PRO A 34 -12.99 -4.24 -5.42
N ILE A 35 -13.83 -4.41 -4.41
CA ILE A 35 -14.91 -5.41 -4.36
C ILE A 35 -16.18 -4.77 -3.82
N ASP A 36 -17.34 -5.29 -4.22
CA ASP A 36 -18.61 -4.95 -3.58
C ASP A 36 -18.70 -5.65 -2.21
N ILE A 37 -18.79 -4.86 -1.14
CA ILE A 37 -19.01 -5.38 0.22
C ILE A 37 -20.52 -5.52 0.42
N ILE A 38 -21.03 -6.74 0.30
CA ILE A 38 -22.45 -7.08 0.44
C ILE A 38 -22.63 -7.89 1.73
N GLU A 39 -23.52 -7.46 2.60
CA GLU A 39 -23.91 -8.25 3.77
C GLU A 39 -24.72 -9.46 3.32
N ASP A 40 -24.18 -10.65 3.55
CA ASP A 40 -24.89 -11.92 3.36
C ASP A 40 -25.15 -12.52 4.75
N PRO A 41 -26.42 -12.71 5.15
CA PRO A 41 -26.77 -13.24 6.47
C PRO A 41 -26.26 -14.67 6.72
N GLU A 42 -25.94 -15.42 5.66
CA GLU A 42 -25.38 -16.78 5.77
C GLU A 42 -23.84 -16.77 5.90
N THR A 43 -23.19 -15.61 5.76
CA THR A 43 -21.74 -15.50 5.90
C THR A 43 -21.33 -15.61 7.37
N GLU A 44 -20.35 -16.47 7.65
CA GLU A 44 -19.75 -16.57 8.97
C GLU A 44 -19.03 -15.25 9.33
N VAL A 45 -19.52 -14.57 10.36
CA VAL A 45 -18.92 -13.32 10.84
C VAL A 45 -17.80 -13.66 11.82
N VAL A 46 -16.58 -13.29 11.45
CA VAL A 46 -15.43 -13.38 12.34
C VAL A 46 -15.28 -12.06 13.08
N THR A 47 -15.53 -12.08 14.40
CA THR A 47 -15.26 -10.94 15.27
C THR A 47 -13.75 -10.83 15.53
N LEU A 48 -13.16 -9.69 15.20
CA LEU A 48 -11.77 -9.41 15.52
C LEU A 48 -11.62 -9.21 17.04
N SER A 49 -10.71 -9.97 17.66
CA SER A 49 -10.43 -9.86 19.10
C SER A 49 -9.77 -8.52 19.43
N SER A 50 -10.29 -7.82 20.44
CA SER A 50 -9.71 -6.56 20.94
C SER A 50 -8.33 -6.74 21.58
N ASP A 51 -7.99 -7.96 22.03
CA ASP A 51 -6.65 -8.25 22.58
C ASP A 51 -5.59 -8.35 21.48
N GLU A 52 -6.01 -8.70 20.26
CA GLU A 52 -5.15 -8.94 19.11
C GLU A 52 -5.24 -7.82 18.06
N THR A 53 -6.31 -7.04 18.10
CA THR A 53 -6.63 -5.97 17.15
C THR A 53 -6.85 -4.65 17.86
N ALA A 54 -6.09 -3.63 17.47
CA ALA A 54 -6.24 -2.27 18.01
C ALA A 54 -5.94 -1.23 16.94
N LEU A 55 -6.73 -0.15 16.92
CA LEU A 55 -6.52 1.01 16.05
C LEU A 55 -6.25 2.24 16.90
N GLN A 56 -5.06 2.83 16.72
CA GLN A 56 -4.67 4.09 17.32
C GLN A 56 -4.59 5.16 16.23
N LEU A 57 -5.41 6.19 16.36
CA LEU A 57 -5.42 7.35 15.47
C LEU A 57 -5.03 8.60 16.26
N GLY A 58 -4.00 9.30 15.80
CA GLY A 58 -3.43 10.46 16.46
C GLY A 58 -3.19 11.60 15.48
N SER A 59 -2.89 12.78 16.02
CA SER A 59 -2.56 13.94 15.19
C SER A 59 -1.11 13.87 14.74
N ALA A 60 -0.85 14.26 13.50
CA ALA A 60 0.49 14.29 12.96
C ALA A 60 0.55 15.30 11.81
N GLN A 61 1.71 15.95 11.62
CA GLN A 61 1.89 16.83 10.46
C GLN A 61 1.83 15.99 9.18
N ALA A 62 1.32 16.57 8.11
CA ALA A 62 1.14 15.85 6.86
C ALA A 62 1.56 16.72 5.67
N GLU A 63 2.09 16.06 4.64
CA GLU A 63 2.46 16.69 3.37
C GLU A 63 1.58 16.14 2.25
N ILE A 64 1.07 17.03 1.40
CA ILE A 64 0.30 16.66 0.21
C ILE A 64 1.25 16.53 -0.97
N GLN A 65 1.20 15.39 -1.65
CA GLN A 65 1.98 15.12 -2.86
C GLN A 65 1.06 14.77 -4.02
N LEU A 66 1.23 15.46 -5.15
CA LEU A 66 0.58 15.09 -6.41
C LEU A 66 1.23 13.83 -7.00
N VAL A 67 0.42 12.86 -7.38
CA VAL A 67 0.85 11.56 -7.92
C VAL A 67 0.09 11.23 -9.21
N HIS A 68 0.53 10.18 -9.92
CA HIS A 68 -0.09 9.76 -11.19
C HIS A 68 -0.21 10.89 -12.23
N GLY A 69 0.83 11.71 -12.36
CA GLY A 69 0.82 12.85 -13.28
C GLY A 69 -0.18 13.96 -12.90
N GLY A 70 -0.61 14.03 -11.65
CA GLY A 70 -1.57 15.01 -11.14
C GLY A 70 -3.03 14.54 -11.17
N ALA A 71 -3.29 13.31 -11.61
CA ALA A 71 -4.63 12.72 -11.59
C ALA A 71 -5.09 12.33 -10.17
N ASN A 72 -4.17 12.25 -9.21
CA ASN A 72 -4.49 11.98 -7.81
C ASN A 72 -3.49 12.70 -6.88
N PHE A 73 -3.81 12.77 -5.59
CA PHE A 73 -2.92 13.24 -4.55
C PHE A 73 -2.90 12.24 -3.39
N GLN A 74 -1.73 12.09 -2.78
CA GLN A 74 -1.56 11.33 -1.54
C GLN A 74 -1.17 12.29 -0.42
N VAL A 75 -1.56 11.93 0.79
CA VAL A 75 -1.19 12.64 2.01
C VAL A 75 -0.22 11.76 2.76
N ASN A 76 1.04 12.20 2.84
CA ASN A 76 2.10 11.51 3.57
C ASN A 76 2.07 11.98 5.02
N TRP A 77 1.98 11.05 5.96
CA TRP A 77 1.84 11.37 7.39
C TRP A 77 3.18 11.31 8.10
N SER A 78 3.59 12.40 8.76
CA SER A 78 4.82 12.44 9.55
C SER A 78 4.52 12.13 11.02
N ASN A 79 5.16 11.09 11.56
CA ASN A 79 4.96 10.49 12.89
C ASN A 79 4.07 9.24 12.90
N HIS A 80 4.74 8.13 12.59
CA HIS A 80 4.20 6.78 12.56
C HIS A 80 3.72 6.29 13.94
N GLU A 81 4.34 6.71 15.05
CA GLU A 81 4.06 6.15 16.37
C GLU A 81 2.69 6.53 16.94
N GLN A 82 2.08 7.61 16.42
CA GLN A 82 0.76 8.05 16.82
C GLN A 82 -0.38 7.48 15.97
N ASN A 83 -0.06 6.89 14.83
CA ASN A 83 -1.02 6.34 13.88
C ASN A 83 -0.63 4.89 13.55
N VAL A 84 -1.19 3.95 14.32
CA VAL A 84 -0.77 2.55 14.34
C VAL A 84 -1.99 1.63 14.32
N LEU A 85 -1.96 0.67 13.39
CA LEU A 85 -2.84 -0.47 13.37
C LEU A 85 -2.10 -1.68 13.95
N THR A 86 -2.65 -2.31 14.97
CA THR A 86 -2.17 -3.61 15.49
C THR A 86 -3.12 -4.69 15.02
N LEU A 87 -2.60 -5.72 14.36
CA LEU A 87 -3.33 -6.93 13.95
C LEU A 87 -2.52 -8.16 14.33
N ASN A 88 -3.11 -9.06 15.12
CA ASN A 88 -2.50 -10.29 15.61
C ASN A 88 -1.11 -10.05 16.22
N GLY A 89 -1.00 -9.02 17.07
CA GLY A 89 0.23 -8.60 17.73
C GLY A 89 1.26 -7.90 16.85
N LYS A 90 1.01 -7.76 15.54
CA LYS A 90 1.90 -7.05 14.61
C LYS A 90 1.44 -5.60 14.41
N LYS A 91 2.39 -4.68 14.51
CA LYS A 91 2.16 -3.24 14.29
C LYS A 91 2.37 -2.86 12.83
N TYR A 92 1.45 -2.07 12.31
CA TYR A 92 1.44 -1.46 10.98
C TYR A 92 1.35 0.04 11.17
N TYR A 93 2.36 0.76 10.69
CA TYR A 93 2.46 2.20 10.82
C TYR A 93 1.86 2.88 9.59
N THR A 94 1.06 3.92 9.80
CA THR A 94 0.49 4.69 8.69
C THR A 94 1.59 5.42 7.92
N VAL A 95 1.63 5.21 6.61
CA VAL A 95 2.59 5.86 5.70
C VAL A 95 1.91 7.00 4.93
N GLN A 96 0.80 6.67 4.27
CA GLN A 96 0.01 7.62 3.48
C GLN A 96 -1.46 7.19 3.41
N PHE A 97 -2.31 8.13 3.03
CA PHE A 97 -3.63 7.84 2.50
C PHE A 97 -3.86 8.61 1.20
N HIS A 98 -4.79 8.14 0.38
CA HIS A 98 -5.13 8.74 -0.91
C HIS A 98 -6.65 8.71 -1.12
N PHE A 99 -7.10 9.40 -2.16
CA PHE A 99 -8.52 9.57 -2.44
C PHE A 99 -8.91 8.89 -3.74
N HIS A 100 -10.15 8.40 -3.79
CA HIS A 100 -10.84 8.01 -5.02
C HIS A 100 -12.19 8.72 -5.03
N ALA A 101 -12.59 9.25 -6.20
CA ALA A 101 -13.87 9.90 -6.38
C ALA A 101 -14.42 9.56 -7.78
N PRO A 102 -15.53 8.81 -7.90
CA PRO A 102 -16.30 8.19 -6.81
C PRO A 102 -15.53 7.03 -6.13
N SER A 103 -16.11 6.47 -5.06
CA SER A 103 -15.66 5.16 -4.57
C SER A 103 -15.90 4.11 -5.66
N THR A 104 -14.94 3.22 -5.83
CA THR A 104 -14.98 2.11 -6.77
C THR A 104 -15.18 0.80 -6.04
#